data_AF-A0A1J4W9E4-F1
#
_entry.id   AF-A0A1J4W9E4-F1
#
_cell.length_a   1.000
_cell.length_b   1.000
_cell.length_c   1.000
_cell.angle_alpha   90.00
_cell.angle_beta   90.00
_cell.angle_gamma   90.00
#
_symmetry.space_group_name_H-M   'P 1'
#
loop_
_entity.id
_entity.type
_entity.pdbx_description
1 polymer ?
#
loop_
_entity_poly.entity_id
_entity_poly.type
_entity_poly.pdbx_seq_one_letter_code
_entity_poly.pdbx_strand_id
1 'polypeptide(L)'
;MNSKDKISVIVLAILLLLLIVVSMFLLVRVYTSEEDPEPNPSRDYYNYTGLGNYDNSNLNNNEYGYNPINYENNRTYRGGGNGGGGSSKRNICDDGQIIMRLYGEENTHGALWNETVYSLKVCYNEIFGEMFDFGNRDPHQCSGNSGEENNLVLRLIKSFNSHAEAPEVFSGDYNLPVCYGDLQCTSRAECLADEEEIASLTGERNAHLESRDANNYPLKICCTSSGSF
;
A
#
# COMPACT_ATOMS: atom_id res chain seq x y z
N MET A 1 -69.06 14.11 -1.35
CA MET A 1 -67.63 14.36 -1.08
C MET A 1 -67.48 15.83 -0.72
N ASN A 2 -67.29 16.11 0.56
CA ASN A 2 -67.18 17.47 1.08
C ASN A 2 -65.85 18.10 0.64
N SER A 3 -65.74 19.43 0.73
CA SER A 3 -64.51 20.15 0.35
C SER A 3 -63.26 19.59 1.05
N LYS A 4 -63.40 19.15 2.31
CA LYS A 4 -62.34 18.50 3.10
C LYS A 4 -61.89 17.15 2.51
N ASP A 5 -62.83 16.35 2.00
CA ASP A 5 -62.54 15.05 1.38
C ASP A 5 -61.78 15.23 0.06
N LYS A 6 -62.13 16.27 -0.72
CA LYS A 6 -61.42 16.60 -1.97
C LYS A 6 -59.95 16.97 -1.70
N ILE A 7 -59.70 17.78 -0.68
CA ILE A 7 -58.33 18.15 -0.28
C ILE A 7 -57.54 16.92 0.18
N SER A 8 -58.16 16.05 0.97
CA SER A 8 -57.51 14.82 1.44
C SER A 8 -57.13 13.88 0.28
N VAL A 9 -58.01 13.71 -0.71
CA VAL A 9 -57.72 12.90 -1.91
C VAL A 9 -56.58 13.50 -2.73
N ILE A 10 -56.53 14.83 -2.89
CA ILE A 10 -55.45 15.52 -3.62
C ILE A 10 -54.11 15.33 -2.90
N VAL A 11 -54.07 15.50 -1.58
CA VAL A 11 -52.85 15.31 -0.79
C VAL A 11 -52.36 13.86 -0.89
N LEU A 12 -53.28 12.88 -0.80
CA LEU A 12 -52.95 11.46 -0.94
C LEU A 12 -52.36 11.16 -2.32
N ALA A 13 -52.93 11.73 -3.39
CA ALA A 13 -52.44 11.56 -4.75
C ALA A 13 -51.02 12.15 -4.94
N ILE A 14 -50.74 13.31 -4.34
CA ILE A 14 -49.41 13.94 -4.38
C ILE A 14 -48.39 13.08 -3.63
N LEU A 15 -48.74 12.58 -2.44
CA LEU A 15 -47.84 11.72 -1.65
C LEU A 15 -47.53 10.42 -2.38
N LEU A 16 -48.53 9.79 -3.02
CA LEU A 16 -48.33 8.59 -3.81
C LEU A 16 -47.39 8.83 -5.01
N LEU A 17 -47.57 9.96 -5.70
CA LEU A 17 -46.70 10.36 -6.82
C LEU A 17 -45.24 10.53 -6.36
N LEU A 18 -45.02 11.22 -5.23
CA LEU A 18 -43.68 11.40 -4.65
C LEU A 18 -43.04 10.06 -4.28
N LEU A 19 -43.81 9.14 -3.71
CA LEU A 19 -43.35 7.78 -3.37
C LEU A 19 -42.89 7.01 -4.61
N ILE A 20 -43.63 7.11 -5.72
CA ILE A 20 -43.26 6.50 -7.00
C ILE A 20 -41.97 7.10 -7.55
N VAL A 21 -41.80 8.43 -7.49
CA VAL A 21 -40.58 9.11 -7.97
C VAL A 21 -39.35 8.70 -7.15
N VAL A 22 -39.47 8.66 -5.82
CA VAL A 22 -38.38 8.21 -4.93
C VAL A 22 -38.03 6.75 -5.18
N SER A 23 -39.04 5.88 -5.33
CA SER A 23 -38.83 4.46 -5.64
C SER A 23 -38.13 4.26 -6.98
N MET A 24 -38.52 5.01 -8.03
CA MET A 24 -37.83 4.97 -9.32
C MET A 24 -36.38 5.45 -9.21
N PHE A 25 -36.11 6.51 -8.45
CA PHE A 25 -34.74 7.00 -8.24
C PHE A 25 -33.86 5.96 -7.52
N LEU A 26 -34.41 5.28 -6.51
CA LEU A 26 -33.70 4.19 -5.81
C LEU A 26 -33.48 2.99 -6.73
N LEU A 27 -34.46 2.61 -7.54
CA LEU A 27 -34.30 1.54 -8.53
C LEU A 27 -33.23 1.89 -9.55
N VAL A 28 -33.21 3.13 -10.09
CA VAL A 28 -32.14 3.58 -10.98
C VAL A 28 -30.79 3.46 -10.30
N ARG A 29 -30.64 3.90 -9.04
CA ARG A 29 -29.37 3.77 -8.30
C ARG A 29 -28.93 2.32 -8.12
N VAL A 30 -29.87 1.40 -7.87
CA VAL A 30 -29.57 -0.03 -7.75
C VAL A 30 -29.18 -0.64 -9.11
N TYR A 31 -29.84 -0.24 -10.21
CA TYR A 31 -29.53 -0.75 -11.55
C TYR A 31 -28.31 -0.09 -12.20
N THR A 32 -27.99 1.16 -11.86
CA THR A 32 -26.76 1.85 -12.30
C THR A 32 -25.59 1.61 -11.37
N SER A 33 -25.76 0.79 -10.33
CA SER A 33 -24.64 0.08 -9.72
C SER A 33 -24.19 -1.01 -10.70
N GLU A 34 -23.75 -0.57 -11.88
CA GLU A 34 -23.09 -1.42 -12.86
C GLU A 34 -21.92 -2.06 -12.14
N GLU A 35 -21.95 -3.39 -12.18
CA GLU A 35 -20.84 -4.27 -11.86
C GLU A 35 -19.56 -3.62 -12.38
N ASP A 36 -18.63 -3.29 -11.48
CA ASP A 36 -17.25 -3.09 -11.89
C ASP A 36 -16.93 -4.27 -12.81
N PRO A 37 -16.53 -4.02 -14.07
CA PRO A 37 -16.32 -5.08 -15.03
C PRO A 37 -15.38 -6.06 -14.36
N GLU A 38 -15.86 -7.29 -14.13
CA GLU A 38 -15.02 -8.34 -13.55
C GLU A 38 -13.69 -8.27 -14.28
N PRO A 39 -12.56 -8.09 -13.55
CA PRO A 39 -11.27 -8.06 -14.19
C PRO A 39 -11.18 -9.35 -14.99
N ASN A 40 -11.19 -9.20 -16.32
CA ASN A 40 -11.07 -10.29 -17.27
C ASN A 40 -10.00 -11.22 -16.71
N PRO A 41 -10.35 -12.46 -16.28
CA PRO A 41 -9.35 -13.40 -15.82
C PRO A 41 -8.57 -13.82 -17.06
N SER A 42 -7.66 -12.96 -17.49
CA SER A 42 -6.55 -13.36 -18.33
C SER A 42 -5.87 -14.46 -17.53
N ARG A 43 -6.05 -15.67 -18.04
CA ARG A 43 -5.38 -16.90 -17.64
C ARG A 43 -3.90 -16.64 -17.42
N ASP A 44 -3.54 -16.25 -16.22
CA ASP A 44 -2.23 -16.47 -15.64
C ASP A 44 -2.46 -17.22 -14.33
N TYR A 45 -3.04 -18.41 -14.50
CA TYR A 45 -3.00 -19.46 -13.52
C TYR A 45 -1.55 -19.98 -13.48
N TYR A 46 -0.66 -19.25 -12.82
CA TYR A 46 0.64 -19.80 -12.47
C TYR A 46 0.44 -20.85 -11.38
N ASN A 47 0.34 -22.10 -11.83
CA ASN A 47 0.62 -23.26 -11.01
C ASN A 47 2.00 -23.09 -10.40
N TYR A 48 2.04 -22.69 -9.13
CA TYR A 48 3.22 -22.81 -8.28
C TYR A 48 3.39 -24.29 -7.90
N THR A 49 3.83 -25.09 -8.87
CA THR A 49 4.35 -26.44 -8.65
C THR A 49 5.59 -26.60 -9.51
N GLY A 50 6.77 -26.58 -8.89
CA GLY A 50 7.98 -26.99 -9.59
C GLY A 50 9.25 -26.37 -9.06
N LEU A 51 9.92 -27.11 -8.18
CA LEU A 51 11.37 -27.10 -8.05
C LEU A 51 12.01 -27.09 -9.44
N GLY A 52 12.55 -25.94 -9.86
CA GLY A 52 13.25 -25.78 -11.11
C GLY A 52 14.60 -25.14 -10.87
N ASN A 53 15.67 -25.95 -10.96
CA ASN A 53 17.05 -25.48 -11.09
C ASN A 53 17.13 -24.51 -12.28
N TYR A 54 17.53 -23.27 -12.01
CA TYR A 54 17.78 -22.27 -13.05
C TYR A 54 19.21 -22.43 -13.57
N ASP A 55 19.35 -23.00 -14.76
CA ASP A 55 20.59 -22.99 -15.53
C ASP A 55 20.59 -21.74 -16.42
N ASN A 56 21.52 -20.82 -16.15
CA ASN A 56 21.63 -19.54 -16.83
C ASN A 56 22.70 -19.65 -17.92
N SER A 57 22.27 -19.93 -19.16
CA SER A 57 23.09 -19.65 -20.33
C SER A 57 22.25 -19.22 -21.52
N ASN A 58 22.65 -18.07 -22.09
CA ASN A 58 22.25 -17.50 -23.37
C ASN A 58 20.89 -16.77 -23.45
N LEU A 59 20.93 -15.46 -23.18
CA LEU A 59 20.15 -14.51 -23.98
C LEU A 59 21.04 -13.32 -24.38
N ASN A 60 21.41 -13.31 -25.66
CA ASN A 60 21.97 -12.17 -26.37
C ASN A 60 20.84 -11.25 -26.84
N ASN A 61 20.98 -9.96 -26.50
CA ASN A 61 20.65 -8.75 -27.25
C ASN A 61 19.37 -8.70 -28.10
N ASN A 62 18.44 -7.83 -27.68
CA ASN A 62 17.82 -6.82 -28.55
C ASN A 62 17.34 -5.63 -27.72
N GLU A 63 18.27 -4.69 -27.55
CA GLU A 63 18.14 -3.24 -27.75
C GLU A 63 16.71 -2.66 -27.87
N TYR A 64 16.08 -2.42 -26.72
CA TYR A 64 15.30 -1.19 -26.51
C TYR A 64 15.94 -0.47 -25.32
N GLY A 65 16.61 0.64 -25.61
CA GLY A 65 17.38 1.43 -24.66
C GLY A 65 16.50 2.11 -23.61
N TYR A 66 16.09 1.36 -22.60
CA TYR A 66 15.94 1.90 -21.26
C TYR A 66 17.32 1.81 -20.63
N ASN A 67 17.98 2.95 -20.42
CA ASN A 67 19.14 2.99 -19.53
C ASN A 67 18.59 2.66 -18.13
N PRO A 68 18.92 1.50 -17.53
CA PRO A 68 18.64 1.32 -16.12
C PRO A 68 19.38 2.44 -15.38
N ILE A 69 18.63 3.26 -14.63
CA ILE A 69 19.25 4.21 -13.72
C ILE A 69 20.06 3.37 -12.75
N ASN A 70 21.39 3.44 -12.89
CA ASN A 70 22.30 2.75 -12.02
C ASN A 70 22.31 3.46 -10.66
N TYR A 71 21.45 2.99 -9.75
CA TYR A 71 21.36 3.47 -8.37
C TYR A 71 22.49 2.94 -7.47
N GLU A 72 23.52 2.23 -7.99
CA GLU A 72 24.62 1.73 -7.16
C GLU A 72 25.55 2.82 -6.59
N ASN A 73 25.35 4.10 -6.92
CA ASN A 73 26.36 5.12 -6.63
C ASN A 73 25.92 6.38 -5.87
N ASN A 74 24.77 6.40 -5.18
CA ASN A 74 24.41 7.63 -4.45
C ASN A 74 23.68 7.51 -3.10
N ARG A 75 24.16 6.63 -2.22
CA ARG A 75 23.97 6.83 -0.76
C ARG A 75 25.30 6.69 -0.01
N THR A 76 26.22 7.62 -0.27
CA THR A 76 27.24 7.97 0.72
C THR A 76 26.61 8.92 1.74
N TYR A 77 25.83 8.39 2.69
CA TYR A 77 25.48 9.14 3.89
C TYR A 77 26.14 8.51 5.12
N ARG A 78 27.20 9.22 5.54
CA ARG A 78 27.74 9.42 6.88
C ARG A 78 28.06 8.19 7.76
N GLY A 79 29.35 7.87 7.77
CA GLY A 79 29.99 7.20 8.89
C GLY A 79 31.48 7.09 8.69
N GLY A 80 32.22 8.19 8.89
CA GLY A 80 33.67 8.17 8.98
C GLY A 80 34.10 7.40 10.22
N GLY A 81 34.11 6.07 10.14
CA GLY A 81 34.55 5.15 11.17
C GLY A 81 35.65 4.25 10.61
N ASN A 82 36.90 4.67 10.81
CA ASN A 82 38.08 3.86 10.53
C ASN A 82 38.18 2.80 11.63
N GLY A 83 37.74 1.57 11.40
CA GLY A 83 37.80 0.54 12.45
C GLY A 83 37.37 -0.86 12.05
N GLY A 84 38.34 -1.67 11.63
CA GLY A 84 38.43 -3.09 11.98
C GLY A 84 37.37 -4.06 11.45
N GLY A 85 37.58 -4.59 10.24
CA GLY A 85 37.74 -6.03 9.96
C GLY A 85 36.71 -7.08 10.43
N GLY A 86 35.55 -6.71 10.96
CA GLY A 86 34.41 -7.60 11.11
C GLY A 86 33.69 -7.70 9.77
N SER A 87 33.30 -8.90 9.35
CA SER A 87 32.38 -9.08 8.23
C SER A 87 31.06 -8.40 8.59
N SER A 88 30.95 -7.09 8.38
CA SER A 88 29.68 -6.38 8.46
C SER A 88 28.78 -7.07 7.45
N LYS A 89 27.81 -7.81 7.97
CA LYS A 89 26.73 -8.37 7.17
C LYS A 89 26.19 -7.18 6.40
N ARG A 90 26.47 -7.12 5.09
CA ARG A 90 26.10 -5.95 4.29
C ARG A 90 24.62 -5.74 4.50
N ASN A 91 24.24 -4.53 4.86
CA ASN A 91 22.86 -4.12 5.07
C ASN A 91 22.16 -4.07 3.70
N ILE A 92 21.96 -5.24 3.10
CA ILE A 92 21.42 -5.41 1.75
C ILE A 92 19.91 -5.53 1.88
N CYS A 93 19.19 -4.69 1.16
CA CYS A 93 17.75 -4.84 0.97
C CYS A 93 17.46 -6.04 0.05
N ASP A 94 17.52 -7.23 0.62
CA ASP A 94 17.01 -8.45 0.02
C ASP A 94 15.48 -8.47 0.04
N ASP A 95 14.87 -9.40 -0.69
CA ASP A 95 13.40 -9.42 -0.86
C ASP A 95 12.65 -9.69 0.44
N GLY A 96 13.29 -10.30 1.45
CA GLY A 96 12.72 -10.48 2.77
C GLY A 96 12.76 -9.21 3.63
N GLN A 97 13.56 -8.21 3.25
CA GLN A 97 13.63 -6.91 3.93
C GLN A 97 12.72 -5.83 3.34
N ILE A 98 12.05 -6.09 2.21
CA ILE A 98 11.23 -5.10 1.50
C ILE A 98 9.88 -4.97 2.22
N ILE A 99 9.62 -3.84 2.87
CA ILE A 99 8.31 -3.54 3.44
C ILE A 99 7.27 -3.35 2.32
N MET A 100 7.63 -2.50 1.35
CA MET A 100 6.79 -2.20 0.19
C MET A 100 7.64 -1.59 -0.93
N ARG A 101 7.01 -1.28 -2.05
CA ARG A 101 7.67 -0.60 -3.16
C ARG A 101 6.95 0.68 -3.58
N LEU A 102 7.72 1.61 -4.10
CA LEU A 102 7.28 2.91 -4.60
C LEU A 102 7.72 3.04 -6.07
N TYR A 103 6.93 3.77 -6.86
CA TYR A 103 7.26 3.98 -8.27
C TYR A 103 8.42 4.98 -8.43
N GLY A 104 8.60 5.89 -7.49
CA GLY A 104 9.64 6.92 -7.43
C GLY A 104 9.70 7.57 -6.04
N GLU A 105 10.55 8.57 -5.87
CA GLU A 105 10.79 9.21 -4.57
C GLU A 105 9.66 10.16 -4.16
N GLU A 106 9.03 10.87 -5.09
CA GLU A 106 8.01 11.89 -4.80
C GLU A 106 6.73 11.63 -5.61
N ASN A 107 5.59 12.08 -5.07
CA ASN A 107 4.28 12.05 -5.75
C ASN A 107 4.00 10.73 -6.47
N THR A 108 4.15 9.66 -5.72
CA THR A 108 4.27 8.31 -6.25
C THR A 108 3.10 7.43 -5.82
N HIS A 109 3.00 6.29 -6.49
CA HIS A 109 2.07 5.24 -6.09
C HIS A 109 2.81 4.13 -5.35
N GLY A 110 2.08 3.45 -4.48
CA GLY A 110 2.55 2.30 -3.74
C GLY A 110 2.25 1.00 -4.48
N ALA A 111 3.04 -0.02 -4.15
CA ALA A 111 2.84 -1.39 -4.57
C ALA A 111 3.32 -2.36 -3.48
N LEU A 112 2.87 -3.62 -3.58
CA LEU A 112 3.35 -4.68 -2.68
C LEU A 112 4.85 -4.95 -2.86
N TRP A 113 5.45 -5.55 -1.84
CA TRP A 113 6.88 -5.88 -1.77
C TRP A 113 7.40 -6.71 -2.96
N ASN A 114 6.55 -7.53 -3.57
CA ASN A 114 6.87 -8.44 -4.66
C ASN A 114 6.67 -7.82 -6.07
N GLU A 115 6.23 -6.56 -6.17
CA GLU A 115 5.94 -5.93 -7.46
C GLU A 115 7.20 -5.39 -8.15
N THR A 116 7.74 -6.14 -9.11
CA THR A 116 9.06 -5.87 -9.71
C THR A 116 9.12 -4.63 -10.60
N VAL A 117 7.97 -4.09 -11.01
CA VAL A 117 7.89 -2.86 -11.85
C VAL A 117 8.28 -1.62 -11.03
N TYR A 118 8.16 -1.67 -9.70
CA TYR A 118 8.41 -0.56 -8.80
C TYR A 118 9.87 -0.65 -8.31
N SER A 119 10.72 0.22 -8.85
CA SER A 119 12.17 0.13 -8.64
C SER A 119 12.61 0.60 -7.26
N LEU A 120 11.86 1.50 -6.61
CA LEU A 120 12.21 2.02 -5.30
C LEU A 120 11.69 1.07 -4.23
N LYS A 121 12.60 0.40 -3.54
CA LYS A 121 12.30 -0.48 -2.41
C LYS A 121 12.30 0.32 -1.11
N VAL A 122 11.31 0.09 -0.26
CA VAL A 122 11.29 0.58 1.12
C VAL A 122 11.71 -0.59 2.01
N CYS A 123 12.89 -0.48 2.62
CA CYS A 123 13.57 -1.63 3.21
C CYS A 123 13.72 -1.47 4.71
N TYR A 124 13.27 -2.47 5.48
CA TYR A 124 13.37 -2.48 6.94
C TYR A 124 14.79 -2.20 7.40
N ASN A 125 15.76 -2.91 6.83
CA ASN A 125 17.14 -2.88 7.28
C ASN A 125 17.85 -1.55 6.99
N GLU A 126 17.46 -0.88 5.91
CA GLU A 126 17.92 0.48 5.65
C GLU A 126 17.32 1.48 6.64
N ILE A 127 16.13 1.18 7.17
CA ILE A 127 15.40 2.06 8.07
C ILE A 127 15.88 1.91 9.51
N PHE A 128 15.85 0.69 10.03
CA PHE A 128 16.15 0.40 11.43
C PHE A 128 17.64 0.05 11.65
N GLY A 129 18.45 0.00 10.59
CA GLY A 129 19.89 -0.21 10.67
C GLY A 129 20.33 -1.67 10.88
N GLU A 130 19.38 -2.61 10.89
CA GLU A 130 19.62 -4.03 11.13
C GLU A 130 18.69 -4.93 10.31
N MET A 131 19.08 -6.18 10.09
CA MET A 131 18.24 -7.14 9.38
C MET A 131 17.12 -7.62 10.28
N PHE A 132 15.87 -7.57 9.80
CA PHE A 132 14.76 -8.20 10.50
C PHE A 132 14.95 -9.72 10.57
N ASP A 133 14.97 -10.30 11.76
CA ASP A 133 14.99 -11.75 11.95
C ASP A 133 13.57 -12.31 11.92
N PHE A 134 13.17 -12.75 10.72
CA PHE A 134 11.87 -13.38 10.52
C PHE A 134 11.83 -14.87 10.91
N GLY A 135 12.98 -15.49 11.25
CA GLY A 135 13.06 -16.94 11.49
C GLY A 135 12.46 -17.75 10.32
N ASN A 136 11.40 -18.51 10.60
CA ASN A 136 10.65 -19.28 9.59
C ASN A 136 9.30 -18.65 9.21
N ARG A 137 9.08 -17.37 9.52
CA ARG A 137 7.83 -16.66 9.24
C ARG A 137 7.97 -15.79 7.99
N ASP A 138 6.86 -15.53 7.32
CA ASP A 138 6.78 -14.50 6.28
C ASP A 138 6.61 -13.14 6.97
N PRO A 139 7.56 -12.19 6.83
CA PRO A 139 7.42 -10.87 7.44
C PRO A 139 6.22 -10.10 6.87
N HIS A 140 5.76 -10.38 5.66
CA HIS A 140 4.66 -9.64 5.05
C HIS A 140 3.28 -10.12 5.50
N GLN A 141 3.21 -11.20 6.29
CA GLN A 141 1.96 -11.74 6.77
C GLN A 141 1.33 -10.78 7.79
N CYS A 142 0.14 -10.29 7.48
CA CYS A 142 -0.66 -9.54 8.44
C CYS A 142 -1.09 -10.42 9.62
N SER A 143 -0.92 -9.88 10.82
CA SER A 143 -1.37 -10.49 12.07
C SER A 143 -2.57 -9.72 12.62
N GLY A 144 -3.51 -10.40 13.30
CA GLY A 144 -4.75 -9.77 13.80
C GLY A 144 -5.97 -10.07 12.93
N ASN A 145 -7.04 -9.32 13.13
CA ASN A 145 -8.27 -9.41 12.33
C ASN A 145 -8.19 -8.43 11.15
N SER A 146 -8.99 -8.69 10.10
CA SER A 146 -9.10 -7.76 8.98
C SER A 146 -9.61 -6.39 9.44
N GLY A 147 -8.88 -5.32 9.11
CA GLY A 147 -9.15 -3.96 9.58
C GLY A 147 -8.51 -3.61 10.94
N GLU A 148 -7.96 -4.59 11.64
CA GLU A 148 -7.31 -4.45 12.95
C GLU A 148 -5.97 -5.21 12.96
N GLU A 149 -5.21 -5.09 11.88
CA GLU A 149 -3.93 -5.77 11.75
C GLU A 149 -2.88 -5.13 12.68
N ASN A 150 -2.21 -5.94 13.52
CA ASN A 150 -1.27 -5.44 14.53
C ASN A 150 0.07 -4.96 13.97
N ASN A 151 0.43 -5.45 12.77
CA ASN A 151 1.67 -5.13 12.08
C ASN A 151 1.43 -4.37 10.76
N LEU A 152 0.32 -3.62 10.73
CA LEU A 152 -0.06 -2.81 9.58
C LEU A 152 0.85 -1.60 9.43
N VAL A 153 1.34 -1.38 8.22
CA VAL A 153 2.06 -0.16 7.82
C VAL A 153 1.11 0.85 7.20
N LEU A 154 0.34 0.42 6.20
CA LEU A 154 -0.70 1.20 5.52
C LEU A 154 -1.60 0.26 4.72
N ARG A 155 -2.67 0.78 4.10
CA ARG A 155 -3.50 0.01 3.16
C ARG A 155 -3.48 0.62 1.78
N LEU A 156 -3.51 -0.26 0.77
CA LEU A 156 -3.56 0.07 -0.64
C LEU A 156 -4.95 -0.25 -1.21
N ILE A 157 -5.38 0.52 -2.21
CA ILE A 157 -6.60 0.23 -2.96
C ILE A 157 -6.39 -0.92 -3.96
N LYS A 158 -5.17 -1.10 -4.48
CA LYS A 158 -4.80 -2.14 -5.47
C LYS A 158 -3.36 -2.64 -5.23
N SER A 159 -2.97 -3.75 -5.86
CA SER A 159 -1.61 -4.31 -5.67
C SER A 159 -0.49 -3.49 -6.31
N PHE A 160 -0.81 -2.71 -7.34
CA PHE A 160 0.10 -1.78 -8.00
C PHE A 160 -0.63 -0.50 -8.38
N ASN A 161 0.13 0.56 -8.64
CA ASN A 161 -0.36 1.88 -9.03
C ASN A 161 -1.43 2.40 -8.07
N SER A 162 -1.18 2.16 -6.78
CA SER A 162 -2.18 2.31 -5.75
C SER A 162 -1.99 3.61 -4.99
N HIS A 163 -3.11 4.26 -4.71
CA HIS A 163 -3.21 5.21 -3.62
C HIS A 163 -3.21 4.46 -2.27
N ALA A 164 -2.95 5.19 -1.19
CA ALA A 164 -2.91 4.62 0.15
C ALA A 164 -3.95 5.26 1.10
N GLU A 165 -4.26 4.54 2.17
CA GLU A 165 -4.83 5.09 3.40
C GLU A 165 -3.91 4.81 4.59
N ALA A 166 -3.92 5.73 5.54
CA ALA A 166 -3.15 5.65 6.78
C ALA A 166 -3.56 4.44 7.64
N PRO A 167 -2.66 3.87 8.46
CA PRO A 167 -2.92 2.61 9.17
C PRO A 167 -4.10 2.66 10.14
N GLU A 168 -4.36 3.81 10.79
CA GLU A 168 -5.49 3.99 11.72
C GLU A 168 -6.83 4.23 11.02
N VAL A 169 -6.80 4.43 9.70
CA VAL A 169 -7.99 4.65 8.89
C VAL A 169 -8.39 3.34 8.24
N PHE A 170 -9.64 2.96 8.44
CA PHE A 170 -10.25 1.84 7.75
C PHE A 170 -11.53 2.32 7.08
N SER A 171 -11.45 2.64 5.80
CA SER A 171 -12.61 3.08 5.02
C SER A 171 -13.44 1.92 4.47
N GLY A 172 -12.84 0.73 4.32
CA GLY A 172 -13.41 -0.41 3.59
C GLY A 172 -13.13 -0.40 2.08
N ASP A 173 -12.58 0.69 1.54
CA ASP A 173 -12.23 0.82 0.12
C ASP A 173 -10.82 0.29 -0.18
N TYR A 174 -9.96 0.20 0.84
CA TYR A 174 -8.54 -0.18 0.72
C TYR A 174 -8.32 -1.55 1.34
N ASN A 175 -8.69 -2.58 0.58
CA ASN A 175 -8.73 -3.96 1.07
C ASN A 175 -7.37 -4.68 0.97
N LEU A 176 -6.30 -3.98 0.60
CA LEU A 176 -4.98 -4.57 0.47
C LEU A 176 -4.02 -4.03 1.54
N PRO A 177 -3.90 -4.69 2.69
CA PRO A 177 -3.00 -4.25 3.75
C PRO A 177 -1.54 -4.50 3.36
N VAL A 178 -0.69 -3.53 3.67
CA VAL A 178 0.77 -3.67 3.70
C VAL A 178 1.15 -3.90 5.15
N CYS A 179 1.57 -5.12 5.47
CA CYS A 179 2.02 -5.49 6.79
C CYS A 179 3.49 -5.89 6.76
N TYR A 180 4.19 -5.69 7.88
CA TYR A 180 5.57 -6.11 7.97
C TYR A 180 6.02 -6.45 9.39
N GLY A 181 6.53 -7.67 9.57
CA GLY A 181 7.23 -8.13 10.75
C GLY A 181 6.47 -7.85 12.05
N ASP A 182 7.13 -7.10 12.93
CA ASP A 182 6.64 -6.64 14.22
C ASP A 182 6.37 -5.13 14.25
N LEU A 183 6.31 -4.47 13.10
CA LEU A 183 6.19 -3.02 13.04
C LEU A 183 4.89 -2.56 13.69
N GLN A 184 4.96 -1.53 14.53
CA GLN A 184 3.79 -0.84 15.05
C GLN A 184 3.78 0.56 14.47
N CYS A 185 2.90 0.79 13.50
CA CYS A 185 2.89 2.00 12.71
C CYS A 185 1.70 2.90 13.01
N THR A 186 1.93 4.20 12.82
CA THR A 186 0.96 5.25 13.08
C THR A 186 1.23 6.46 12.19
N SER A 187 0.18 7.17 11.81
CA SER A 187 0.27 8.37 10.98
C SER A 187 0.30 9.66 11.82
N ARG A 188 1.22 10.57 11.49
CA ARG A 188 1.40 11.86 12.22
C ARG A 188 2.19 12.87 11.41
N ALA A 189 2.28 14.11 11.89
CA ALA A 189 3.05 15.15 11.22
C ALA A 189 4.57 14.93 11.30
N GLU A 190 5.06 14.40 12.43
CA GLU A 190 6.47 14.13 12.68
C GLU A 190 6.63 12.86 13.51
N CYS A 191 7.60 12.01 13.19
CA CYS A 191 7.88 10.80 13.96
C CYS A 191 8.49 11.14 15.33
N LEU A 192 8.17 10.33 16.34
CA LEU A 192 8.80 10.43 17.65
C LEU A 192 10.22 9.87 17.63
N ALA A 193 10.97 10.12 18.70
CA ALA A 193 12.40 9.82 18.75
C ALA A 193 12.73 8.31 18.62
N ASP A 194 11.78 7.44 18.97
CA ASP A 194 11.88 5.98 18.89
C ASP A 194 11.18 5.40 17.64
N GLU A 195 10.63 6.26 16.80
CA GLU A 195 9.95 5.89 15.55
C GLU A 195 10.81 6.27 14.35
N GLU A 196 10.69 5.45 13.30
CA GLU A 196 11.30 5.72 12.00
C GLU A 196 10.23 6.00 10.96
N GLU A 197 10.49 6.95 10.07
CA GLU A 197 9.64 7.23 8.92
C GLU A 197 9.80 6.14 7.85
N ILE A 198 8.70 5.48 7.50
CA ILE A 198 8.67 4.49 6.41
C ILE A 198 8.39 5.16 5.06
N ALA A 199 7.38 6.04 5.05
CA ALA A 199 6.93 6.80 3.90
C ALA A 199 6.10 8.00 4.38
N SER A 200 5.84 8.95 3.49
CA SER A 200 4.93 10.07 3.74
C SER A 200 3.75 10.08 2.75
N LEU A 201 2.62 10.62 3.19
CA LEU A 201 1.31 10.59 2.53
C LEU A 201 0.76 12.02 2.36
N THR A 202 0.13 12.30 1.22
CA THR A 202 -0.56 13.59 1.00
C THR A 202 -1.72 13.85 1.98
N GLY A 203 -2.24 12.79 2.61
CA GLY A 203 -3.35 12.83 3.56
C GLY A 203 -3.71 11.43 4.05
N GLU A 204 -4.80 11.31 4.82
CA GLU A 204 -5.21 10.06 5.46
C GLU A 204 -5.83 9.02 4.52
N ARG A 205 -6.39 9.46 3.38
CA ARG A 205 -7.09 8.61 2.39
C ARG A 205 -6.77 9.08 0.98
N ASN A 206 -6.91 8.19 0.01
CA ASN A 206 -6.68 8.50 -1.40
C ASN A 206 -5.32 9.19 -1.60
N ALA A 207 -4.35 8.76 -0.79
CA ALA A 207 -3.11 9.47 -0.64
C ALA A 207 -2.12 9.02 -1.71
N HIS A 208 -1.42 9.98 -2.28
CA HIS A 208 -0.17 9.70 -2.96
C HIS A 208 0.92 9.54 -1.89
N LEU A 209 1.97 8.81 -2.24
CA LEU A 209 3.08 8.53 -1.35
C LEU A 209 4.35 9.29 -1.77
N GLU A 210 5.28 9.39 -0.86
CA GLU A 210 6.68 9.72 -1.14
C GLU A 210 7.60 8.90 -0.25
N SER A 211 8.83 8.71 -0.69
CA SER A 211 9.85 8.06 0.12
C SER A 211 10.17 8.89 1.36
N ARG A 212 10.57 8.20 2.43
CA ARG A 212 11.18 8.87 3.58
C ARG A 212 12.28 9.82 3.12
N ASP A 213 12.41 10.96 3.79
CA ASP A 213 13.32 12.08 3.49
C ASP A 213 12.90 13.06 2.37
N ALA A 214 11.88 12.75 1.56
CA ALA A 214 11.39 13.69 0.55
C ALA A 214 10.75 14.95 1.18
N ASN A 215 10.05 14.78 2.31
CA ASN A 215 9.53 15.87 3.15
C ASN A 215 8.62 16.88 2.42
N ASN A 216 7.89 16.48 1.37
CA ASN A 216 6.89 17.35 0.73
C ASN A 216 5.50 17.15 1.33
N TYR A 217 5.25 16.02 1.98
CA TYR A 217 3.94 15.61 2.45
C TYR A 217 3.79 15.73 3.97
N PRO A 218 2.61 16.19 4.45
CA PRO A 218 2.44 16.58 5.85
C PRO A 218 2.17 15.40 6.79
N LEU A 219 1.93 14.19 6.27
CA LEU A 219 1.54 13.03 7.06
C LEU A 219 2.55 11.90 6.86
N LYS A 220 3.32 11.60 7.89
CA LYS A 220 4.34 10.54 7.91
C LYS A 220 3.75 9.25 8.44
N ILE A 221 4.16 8.11 7.89
CA ILE A 221 3.95 6.79 8.46
C ILE A 221 5.16 6.47 9.34
N CYS A 222 4.96 6.59 10.64
CA CYS A 222 5.98 6.43 11.67
C CYS A 222 5.82 5.07 12.31
N CYS A 223 6.87 4.26 12.34
CA CYS A 223 6.82 2.91 12.88
C CYS A 223 7.90 2.69 13.93
N THR A 224 7.56 1.92 14.96
CA THR A 224 8.53 1.31 15.87
C THR A 224 8.70 -0.17 15.52
N SER A 225 9.84 -0.74 15.87
CA SER A 225 10.07 -2.19 15.87
C SER A 225 10.58 -2.62 17.24
N SER A 226 10.17 -3.81 17.70
CA SER A 226 10.70 -4.40 18.93
C SER A 226 12.06 -5.06 18.74
N GLY A 227 12.49 -5.25 17.48
CA GLY A 227 13.83 -5.71 17.13
C GLY A 227 14.90 -4.63 17.25
N SER A 228 14.55 -3.37 16.97
CA SER A 228 15.51 -2.26 16.86
C SER A 228 15.88 -1.67 18.22
N PHE A 229 17.14 -1.90 18.66
CA PHE A 229 17.74 -1.24 19.83
C PHE A 229 19.21 -0.88 19.61
#